data_AF-A0A958LSV1-F1
#
_entry.id   AF-A0A958LSV1-F1
#
_cell.length_a   1.000
_cell.length_b   1.000
_cell.length_c   1.000
_cell.angle_alpha   90.00
_cell.angle_beta   90.00
_cell.angle_gamma   90.00
#
_symmetry.space_group_name_H-M   'P 1'
#
loop_
_entity.id
_entity.type
_entity.pdbx_description
1 polymer ?
#
loop_
_entity_poly.entity_id
_entity_poly.type
_entity_poly.pdbx_seq_one_letter_code
_entity_poly.pdbx_strand_id
1 'polypeptide(L)'
;GQNRRVGKKLNGSLVQGFIYQDQLNPIAELDSQGSVKSIFVYGSKAHVPDYMIQGPKKFKIISDHLGSVRMVIDLTDNSVVQEIDYDEYGVVLLDSNPGFQPFGFAGGITDQHTNLVRFGARDYMAAVGRWTSKDPIGFEGGNGNLYGYVQNDSMNSVDPSGLRDLLPIGNVGGHIPGTSPTGETNFGGQAGEINVPQINGQAIGSFAKCMATGTISSLGLTHAIIAAGCISTFTGNPAGARACISAAALAASPQAVGWAMYCYDKVEGKDKENKCSTPSIEK
;
A
#
# COMPACT_ATOMS: atom_id res chain seq x y z
N GLY A 1 -16.68 -11.38 12.01
CA GLY A 1 -16.07 -11.42 10.66
C GLY A 1 -15.59 -10.04 10.29
N GLN A 2 -14.48 -9.93 9.57
CA GLN A 2 -13.79 -8.65 9.25
C GLN A 2 -14.48 -7.81 8.15
N ASN A 3 -15.78 -7.97 7.89
CA ASN A 3 -16.52 -7.29 6.81
C ASN A 3 -15.91 -7.41 5.39
N ARG A 4 -15.19 -8.51 5.10
CA ARG A 4 -14.63 -8.81 3.76
C ARG A 4 -15.64 -9.57 2.91
N ARG A 5 -15.60 -9.39 1.59
CA ARG A 5 -16.38 -10.19 0.65
C ARG A 5 -15.77 -11.59 0.52
N VAL A 6 -16.20 -12.53 1.34
CA VAL A 6 -15.67 -13.91 1.34
C VAL A 6 -16.24 -14.80 0.23
N GLY A 7 -17.29 -14.35 -0.46
CA GLY A 7 -17.85 -15.08 -1.59
C GLY A 7 -19.15 -14.47 -2.09
N LYS A 8 -19.65 -15.06 -3.17
CA LYS A 8 -20.88 -14.71 -3.87
C LYS A 8 -21.75 -15.94 -4.05
N LYS A 9 -23.05 -15.79 -3.80
CA LYS A 9 -24.06 -16.79 -4.09
C LYS A 9 -25.01 -16.28 -5.15
N LEU A 10 -25.41 -17.16 -6.07
CA LEU A 10 -26.49 -16.92 -7.03
C LEU A 10 -27.61 -17.92 -6.73
N ASN A 11 -28.83 -17.42 -6.50
CA ASN A 11 -29.99 -18.25 -6.13
C ASN A 11 -29.72 -19.22 -4.96
N GLY A 12 -28.93 -18.78 -3.97
CA GLY A 12 -28.58 -19.57 -2.78
C GLY A 12 -27.35 -20.49 -2.94
N SER A 13 -26.88 -20.73 -4.17
CA SER A 13 -25.71 -21.56 -4.47
C SER A 13 -24.43 -20.74 -4.54
N LEU A 14 -23.33 -21.22 -3.95
CA LEU A 14 -22.02 -20.58 -4.06
C LEU A 14 -21.54 -20.61 -5.51
N VAL A 15 -21.10 -19.46 -6.02
CA VAL A 15 -20.56 -19.33 -7.38
C VAL A 15 -19.13 -18.79 -7.40
N GLN A 16 -18.68 -18.16 -6.32
CA GLN A 16 -17.34 -17.62 -6.18
C GLN A 16 -17.00 -17.49 -4.69
N GLY A 17 -15.78 -17.85 -4.28
CA GLY A 17 -15.27 -17.62 -2.93
C GLY A 17 -13.90 -16.92 -2.96
N PHE A 18 -13.50 -16.35 -1.81
CA PHE A 18 -12.21 -15.69 -1.67
C PHE A 18 -11.53 -16.05 -0.35
N ILE A 19 -10.23 -16.34 -0.41
CA ILE A 19 -9.34 -16.45 0.75
C ILE A 19 -8.46 -15.21 0.78
N TYR A 20 -8.34 -14.58 1.94
CA TYR A 20 -7.63 -13.31 2.12
C TYR A 20 -6.39 -13.47 3.00
N GLN A 21 -5.31 -12.80 2.62
CA GLN A 21 -4.12 -12.65 3.47
C GLN A 21 -4.33 -11.58 4.54
N ASP A 22 -5.00 -10.49 4.20
CA ASP A 22 -5.23 -9.35 5.07
C ASP A 22 -6.66 -8.77 4.90
N GLN A 23 -6.86 -7.50 5.25
CA GLN A 23 -8.16 -6.83 5.15
C GLN A 23 -8.61 -6.58 3.69
N LEU A 24 -7.67 -6.44 2.76
CA LEU A 24 -7.91 -5.98 1.39
C LEU A 24 -7.62 -7.07 0.35
N ASN A 25 -6.59 -7.88 0.57
CA ASN A 25 -5.98 -8.67 -0.49
C ASN A 25 -6.46 -10.13 -0.51
N PRO A 26 -7.33 -10.52 -1.47
CA PRO A 26 -7.60 -11.92 -1.73
C PRO A 26 -6.36 -12.59 -2.35
N ILE A 27 -5.88 -13.66 -1.73
CA ILE A 27 -4.77 -14.49 -2.23
C ILE A 27 -5.24 -15.71 -3.02
N ALA A 28 -6.52 -16.09 -2.91
CA ALA A 28 -7.09 -17.13 -3.73
C ALA A 28 -8.57 -16.88 -4.03
N GLU A 29 -8.99 -17.28 -5.23
CA GLU A 29 -10.38 -17.42 -5.65
C GLU A 29 -10.76 -18.90 -5.55
N LEU A 30 -11.95 -19.17 -5.01
CA LEU A 30 -12.53 -20.51 -4.91
C LEU A 30 -13.69 -20.65 -5.91
N ASP A 31 -13.86 -21.86 -6.45
CA ASP A 31 -15.00 -22.22 -7.29
C ASP A 31 -16.27 -22.51 -6.47
N SER A 32 -17.34 -22.96 -7.14
CA SER A 32 -18.61 -23.30 -6.51
C SER A 32 -18.54 -24.49 -5.54
N GLN A 33 -17.49 -25.31 -5.63
CA GLN A 33 -17.23 -26.45 -4.76
C GLN A 33 -16.23 -26.12 -3.64
N GLY A 34 -15.76 -24.87 -3.56
CA GLY A 34 -14.77 -24.44 -2.57
C GLY A 34 -13.34 -24.87 -2.89
N SER A 35 -13.07 -25.39 -4.10
CA SER A 35 -11.72 -25.72 -4.54
C SER A 35 -11.01 -24.46 -5.06
N VAL A 36 -9.69 -24.41 -4.92
CA VAL A 36 -8.88 -23.28 -5.39
C VAL A 36 -8.92 -23.22 -6.91
N LYS A 37 -9.50 -22.14 -7.44
CA LYS A 37 -9.57 -21.83 -8.88
C LYS A 37 -8.37 -21.00 -9.33
N SER A 38 -8.06 -19.95 -8.57
CA SER A 38 -7.00 -18.99 -8.89
C SER A 38 -6.21 -18.65 -7.62
N ILE A 39 -4.89 -18.48 -7.74
CA ILE A 39 -4.03 -17.90 -6.69
C ILE A 39 -3.49 -16.55 -7.19
N PHE A 40 -3.51 -15.54 -6.32
CA PHE A 40 -3.07 -14.18 -6.65
C PHE A 40 -1.80 -13.82 -5.91
N VAL A 41 -0.82 -13.26 -6.62
CA VAL A 41 0.49 -12.87 -6.07
C VAL A 41 0.67 -11.37 -6.23
N TYR A 42 0.81 -10.68 -5.10
CA TYR A 42 1.03 -9.24 -5.03
C TYR A 42 2.52 -8.93 -5.05
N GLY A 43 2.89 -7.83 -5.71
CA GLY A 43 4.30 -7.44 -5.87
C GLY A 43 4.48 -5.94 -5.95
N SER A 44 4.09 -5.34 -7.08
CA SER A 44 4.38 -3.93 -7.38
C SER A 44 3.46 -2.94 -6.67
N LYS A 45 2.20 -3.32 -6.43
CA LYS A 45 1.18 -2.50 -5.77
C LYS A 45 0.54 -3.26 -4.61
N ALA A 46 0.08 -2.53 -3.60
CA ALA A 46 -0.46 -3.10 -2.37
C ALA A 46 -1.87 -3.69 -2.51
N HIS A 47 -2.61 -3.31 -3.55
CA HIS A 47 -4.04 -3.58 -3.68
C HIS A 47 -4.45 -4.26 -5.00
N VAL A 48 -3.51 -4.52 -5.90
CA VAL A 48 -3.75 -5.28 -7.14
C VAL A 48 -2.62 -6.30 -7.33
N PRO A 49 -2.93 -7.55 -7.70
CA PRO A 49 -1.91 -8.56 -7.90
C PRO A 49 -1.12 -8.33 -9.19
N ASP A 50 0.14 -8.79 -9.17
CA ASP A 50 1.04 -8.81 -10.31
C ASP A 50 0.90 -10.09 -11.14
N TYR A 51 0.54 -11.20 -10.49
CA TYR A 51 0.38 -12.50 -11.13
C TYR A 51 -0.86 -13.24 -10.64
N MET A 52 -1.42 -14.03 -11.54
CA MET A 52 -2.46 -15.02 -11.26
C MET A 52 -1.97 -16.41 -11.67
N ILE A 53 -2.22 -17.42 -10.84
CA ILE A 53 -1.92 -18.83 -11.13
C ILE A 53 -3.23 -19.59 -11.18
N GLN A 54 -3.48 -20.32 -12.28
CA GLN A 54 -4.64 -21.20 -12.44
C GLN A 54 -4.15 -22.57 -12.90
N GLY A 55 -4.19 -23.56 -12.00
CA GLY A 55 -3.59 -24.87 -12.25
C GLY A 55 -2.10 -24.74 -12.62
N PRO A 56 -1.66 -25.27 -13.78
CA PRO A 56 -0.27 -25.17 -14.23
C PRO A 56 0.07 -23.82 -14.91
N LYS A 57 -0.93 -23.01 -15.24
CA LYS A 57 -0.73 -21.76 -15.98
C LYS A 57 -0.46 -20.59 -15.05
N LYS A 58 0.40 -19.67 -15.50
CA LYS A 58 0.71 -18.42 -14.82
C LYS A 58 0.43 -17.25 -15.76
N PHE A 59 -0.25 -16.24 -15.24
CA PHE A 59 -0.63 -15.04 -15.97
C PHE A 59 0.02 -13.83 -15.33
N LYS A 60 0.51 -12.90 -16.14
CA LYS A 60 0.92 -11.56 -15.69
C LYS A 60 -0.29 -10.64 -15.80
N ILE A 61 -0.60 -9.96 -14.70
CA ILE A 61 -1.60 -8.90 -14.66
C ILE A 61 -0.87 -7.57 -14.83
N ILE A 62 -1.29 -6.79 -15.82
CA ILE A 62 -0.79 -5.44 -16.09
C ILE A 62 -1.85 -4.46 -15.64
N SER A 63 -1.45 -3.54 -14.77
CA SER A 63 -2.33 -2.49 -14.24
C SER A 63 -1.78 -1.09 -14.53
N ASP A 64 -2.69 -0.13 -14.69
CA ASP A 64 -2.34 1.29 -14.81
C ASP A 64 -1.79 1.88 -13.50
N HIS A 65 -1.54 3.19 -13.46
CA HIS A 65 -0.98 3.84 -12.29
C HIS A 65 -1.87 3.63 -11.06
N LEU A 66 -3.19 3.76 -11.17
CA LEU A 66 -4.15 3.55 -10.08
C LEU A 66 -4.26 2.09 -9.63
N GLY A 67 -3.77 1.15 -10.44
CA GLY A 67 -3.91 -0.27 -10.22
C GLY A 67 -5.12 -0.89 -10.90
N SER A 68 -5.77 -0.19 -11.83
CA SER A 68 -6.83 -0.78 -12.65
C SER A 68 -6.23 -1.80 -13.61
N VAL A 69 -6.76 -3.01 -13.64
CA VAL A 69 -6.28 -4.07 -14.54
C VAL A 69 -6.61 -3.69 -15.98
N ARG A 70 -5.59 -3.55 -16.82
CA ARG A 70 -5.72 -3.21 -18.26
C ARG A 70 -5.51 -4.40 -19.17
N MET A 71 -4.66 -5.34 -18.77
CA MET A 71 -4.30 -6.47 -19.60
C MET A 71 -3.89 -7.68 -18.76
N VAL A 72 -4.18 -8.87 -19.26
CA VAL A 72 -3.72 -10.14 -18.69
C VAL A 72 -3.01 -10.94 -19.79
N ILE A 73 -1.78 -11.39 -19.50
CA ILE A 73 -0.91 -12.09 -20.45
C ILE A 73 -0.66 -13.51 -19.93
N ASP A 74 -0.89 -14.53 -20.77
CA ASP A 74 -0.48 -15.91 -20.47
C ASP A 74 1.05 -16.03 -20.63
N LEU A 75 1.76 -16.39 -19.56
CA LEU A 75 3.22 -16.50 -19.59
C LEU A 75 3.74 -17.75 -20.29
N THR A 76 2.85 -18.65 -20.70
CA THR A 76 3.21 -19.85 -21.46
C THR A 76 3.61 -19.49 -22.89
N ASP A 77 2.84 -18.60 -23.54
CA ASP A 77 2.99 -18.22 -24.94
C ASP A 77 3.06 -16.70 -25.19
N ASN A 78 2.96 -15.90 -24.14
CA ASN A 78 2.91 -14.43 -24.15
C ASN A 78 1.71 -13.85 -24.91
N SER A 79 0.64 -14.63 -25.09
CA SER A 79 -0.61 -14.12 -25.66
C SER A 79 -1.37 -13.26 -24.66
N VAL A 80 -2.07 -12.24 -25.18
CA VAL A 80 -3.00 -11.43 -24.39
C VAL A 80 -4.33 -12.19 -24.29
N VAL A 81 -4.71 -12.56 -23.06
CA VAL A 81 -5.91 -13.37 -22.78
C VAL A 81 -7.10 -12.53 -22.29
N GLN A 82 -6.84 -11.28 -21.89
CA GLN A 82 -7.86 -10.30 -21.54
C GLN A 82 -7.29 -8.89 -21.69
N GLU A 83 -8.10 -7.98 -22.23
CA GLU A 83 -7.88 -6.53 -22.28
C GLU A 83 -9.11 -5.86 -21.68
N ILE A 84 -8.90 -4.84 -20.86
CA ILE A 84 -9.97 -4.08 -20.21
C ILE A 84 -9.68 -2.59 -20.30
N ASP A 85 -10.63 -1.84 -20.86
CA ASP A 85 -10.61 -0.38 -20.88
C ASP A 85 -11.70 0.19 -19.98
N TYR A 86 -11.38 1.31 -19.35
CA TYR A 86 -12.30 2.05 -18.49
C TYR A 86 -12.34 3.52 -18.86
N ASP A 87 -13.47 4.17 -18.56
CA ASP A 87 -13.54 5.61 -18.42
C ASP A 87 -12.87 6.09 -17.12
N GLU A 88 -12.92 7.40 -16.87
CA GLU A 88 -12.27 8.04 -15.71
C GLU A 88 -12.87 7.60 -14.37
N TYR A 89 -14.11 7.13 -14.35
CA TYR A 89 -14.81 6.66 -13.15
C TYR A 89 -14.81 5.13 -13.02
N GLY A 90 -14.17 4.40 -13.93
CA GLY A 90 -14.08 2.96 -13.87
C GLY A 90 -15.21 2.21 -14.55
N VAL A 91 -16.02 2.87 -15.39
CA VAL A 91 -17.00 2.19 -16.26
C VAL A 91 -16.23 1.44 -17.32
N VAL A 92 -16.48 0.13 -17.43
CA VAL A 92 -15.85 -0.73 -18.44
C VAL A 92 -16.35 -0.34 -19.84
N LEU A 93 -15.45 0.13 -20.70
CA LEU A 93 -15.72 0.46 -22.10
C LEU A 93 -15.46 -0.73 -23.03
N LEU A 94 -14.51 -1.58 -22.65
CA LEU A 94 -14.14 -2.82 -23.34
C LEU A 94 -13.73 -3.86 -22.29
N ASP A 95 -14.17 -5.10 -22.46
CA ASP A 95 -13.59 -6.26 -21.78
C ASP A 95 -13.61 -7.44 -22.77
N SER A 96 -12.43 -7.86 -23.22
CA SER A 96 -12.32 -8.90 -24.26
C SER A 96 -12.59 -10.31 -23.72
N ASN A 97 -12.58 -10.52 -22.40
CA ASN A 97 -12.85 -11.82 -21.78
C ASN A 97 -13.49 -11.66 -20.39
N PRO A 98 -14.77 -11.24 -20.30
CA PRO A 98 -15.42 -10.92 -19.04
C PRO A 98 -15.47 -12.11 -18.08
N GLY A 99 -15.04 -11.87 -16.83
CA GLY A 99 -15.04 -12.88 -15.77
C GLY A 99 -13.86 -13.84 -15.78
N PHE A 100 -12.86 -13.62 -16.65
CA PHE A 100 -11.61 -14.39 -16.63
C PHE A 100 -10.88 -14.31 -15.29
N GLN A 101 -10.86 -13.12 -14.69
CA GLN A 101 -10.31 -12.84 -13.37
C GLN A 101 -11.17 -11.76 -12.64
N PRO A 102 -11.08 -11.64 -11.30
CA PRO A 102 -12.05 -10.85 -10.52
C PRO A 102 -11.70 -9.36 -10.33
N PHE A 103 -10.46 -8.93 -10.56
CA PHE A 103 -9.98 -7.57 -10.32
C PHE A 103 -10.30 -6.63 -11.50
N GLY A 104 -10.73 -5.42 -11.21
CA GLY A 104 -11.08 -4.42 -12.23
C GLY A 104 -10.50 -3.05 -11.93
N PHE A 105 -11.35 -2.03 -11.95
CA PHE A 105 -10.99 -0.64 -11.69
C PHE A 105 -10.28 -0.48 -10.34
N ALA A 106 -9.13 0.19 -10.37
CA ALA A 106 -8.29 0.52 -9.22
C ALA A 106 -8.04 -0.66 -8.24
N GLY A 107 -7.94 -1.89 -8.76
CA GLY A 107 -7.68 -3.11 -7.97
C GLY A 107 -8.90 -3.65 -7.20
N GLY A 108 -10.08 -3.06 -7.34
CA GLY A 108 -11.31 -3.56 -6.72
C GLY A 108 -11.82 -4.85 -7.37
N ILE A 109 -12.67 -5.59 -6.66
CA ILE A 109 -13.26 -6.85 -7.15
C ILE A 109 -14.58 -6.56 -7.87
N THR A 110 -14.64 -6.76 -9.18
CA THR A 110 -15.82 -6.48 -10.00
C THR A 110 -16.83 -7.62 -9.95
N ASP A 111 -18.09 -7.29 -9.68
CA ASP A 111 -19.22 -8.20 -9.89
C ASP A 111 -19.87 -7.95 -11.25
N GLN A 112 -19.69 -8.89 -12.18
CA GLN A 112 -20.24 -8.85 -13.54
C GLN A 112 -21.78 -8.84 -13.61
N HIS A 113 -22.49 -9.23 -12.55
CA HIS A 113 -23.97 -9.25 -12.56
C HIS A 113 -24.57 -7.90 -12.15
N THR A 114 -23.82 -7.11 -11.37
CA THR A 114 -24.30 -5.82 -10.85
C THR A 114 -23.48 -4.64 -11.36
N ASN A 115 -22.34 -4.90 -12.01
CA ASN A 115 -21.32 -3.92 -12.38
C ASN A 115 -20.84 -3.07 -11.19
N LEU A 116 -20.92 -3.63 -9.98
CA LEU A 116 -20.40 -3.00 -8.77
C LEU A 116 -18.97 -3.47 -8.53
N VAL A 117 -18.11 -2.55 -8.11
CA VAL A 117 -16.73 -2.84 -7.76
C VAL A 117 -16.60 -2.82 -6.24
N ARG A 118 -16.16 -3.94 -5.65
CA ARG A 118 -15.93 -4.04 -4.20
C ARG A 118 -14.52 -3.56 -3.87
N PHE A 119 -14.45 -2.53 -3.04
CA PHE A 119 -13.23 -2.04 -2.39
C PHE A 119 -13.36 -2.25 -0.89
N GLY A 120 -12.45 -3.01 -0.26
CA GLY A 120 -12.44 -3.28 1.18
C GLY A 120 -13.85 -3.35 1.81
N ALA A 121 -14.26 -2.26 2.46
CA ALA A 121 -15.53 -2.13 3.17
C ALA A 121 -16.77 -1.77 2.33
N ARG A 122 -16.63 -1.21 1.12
CA ARG A 122 -17.72 -0.60 0.34
C ARG A 122 -17.84 -1.14 -1.09
N ASP A 123 -19.06 -1.16 -1.61
CA ASP A 123 -19.31 -1.30 -3.04
C ASP A 123 -19.37 0.08 -3.71
N TYR A 124 -18.64 0.21 -4.81
CA TYR A 124 -18.57 1.38 -5.68
C TYR A 124 -19.40 1.16 -6.95
N MET A 125 -20.13 2.18 -7.38
CA MET A 125 -20.92 2.18 -8.60
C MET A 125 -20.27 3.14 -9.61
N ALA A 126 -19.51 2.56 -10.55
CA ALA A 126 -18.77 3.32 -11.55
C ALA A 126 -19.68 4.20 -12.43
N ALA A 127 -20.86 3.68 -12.83
CA ALA A 127 -21.82 4.40 -13.65
C ALA A 127 -22.33 5.73 -13.05
N VAL A 128 -22.17 5.91 -11.72
CA VAL A 128 -22.55 7.13 -11.00
C VAL A 128 -21.32 7.85 -10.42
N GLY A 129 -20.16 7.21 -10.39
CA GLY A 129 -18.94 7.76 -9.80
C GLY A 129 -18.96 7.83 -8.27
N ARG A 130 -19.72 6.95 -7.58
CA ARG A 130 -19.98 7.07 -6.13
C ARG A 130 -20.04 5.74 -5.39
N TRP A 131 -19.85 5.81 -4.07
CA TRP A 131 -20.12 4.69 -3.18
C TRP A 131 -21.62 4.41 -3.08
N THR A 132 -21.98 3.13 -2.93
CA THR A 132 -23.37 2.68 -2.75
C THR A 132 -23.85 2.80 -1.30
N SER A 133 -22.92 3.02 -0.36
CA SER A 133 -23.19 3.13 1.08
C SER A 133 -22.42 4.28 1.70
N LYS A 134 -22.96 4.81 2.80
CA LYS A 134 -22.33 5.85 3.61
C LYS A 134 -20.99 5.33 4.14
N ASP A 135 -19.98 6.22 4.18
CA ASP A 135 -18.70 5.92 4.82
C ASP A 135 -18.87 5.36 6.25
N PRO A 136 -18.39 4.13 6.52
CA PRO A 136 -18.46 3.50 7.84
C PRO A 136 -17.77 4.30 8.95
N ILE A 137 -16.71 5.06 8.63
CA ILE A 137 -16.01 5.91 9.59
C ILE A 137 -16.56 7.34 9.61
N GLY A 138 -17.65 7.59 8.88
CA GLY A 138 -18.30 8.89 8.83
C GLY A 138 -17.39 9.97 8.26
N PHE A 139 -17.33 11.13 8.93
CA PHE A 139 -16.52 12.26 8.48
C PHE A 139 -15.03 12.10 8.83
N GLU A 140 -14.63 11.05 9.54
CA GLU A 140 -13.21 10.76 9.81
C GLU A 140 -12.43 10.36 8.53
N GLY A 141 -13.16 10.03 7.46
CA GLY A 141 -12.61 9.81 6.11
C GLY A 141 -12.08 11.07 5.43
N GLY A 142 -12.35 12.27 5.99
CA GLY A 142 -11.88 13.55 5.43
C GLY A 142 -12.73 14.09 4.28
N ASN A 143 -13.85 13.42 3.95
CA ASN A 143 -14.77 13.85 2.90
C ASN A 143 -16.09 14.37 3.50
N GLY A 144 -16.53 15.57 3.09
CA GLY A 144 -17.84 16.11 3.46
C GLY A 144 -19.02 15.38 2.82
N ASN A 145 -18.78 14.67 1.72
CA ASN A 145 -19.75 13.80 1.04
C ASN A 145 -19.44 12.34 1.36
N LEU A 146 -20.25 11.74 2.21
CA LEU A 146 -20.06 10.37 2.70
C LEU A 146 -20.25 9.27 1.65
N TYR A 147 -20.64 9.65 0.43
CA TYR A 147 -20.77 8.77 -0.73
C TYR A 147 -19.80 9.16 -1.86
N GLY A 148 -19.03 10.24 -1.70
CA GLY A 148 -18.08 10.70 -2.70
C GLY A 148 -16.91 9.74 -2.84
N TYR A 149 -16.50 9.46 -4.08
CA TYR A 149 -15.30 8.67 -4.35
C TYR A 149 -14.12 9.64 -4.55
N VAL A 150 -13.08 9.51 -3.72
CA VAL A 150 -11.79 10.23 -3.83
C VAL A 150 -11.89 11.72 -4.17
N GLN A 151 -12.81 12.42 -3.51
CA GLN A 151 -13.08 13.85 -3.74
C GLN A 151 -13.37 14.23 -5.21
N ASN A 152 -13.93 13.30 -5.99
CA ASN A 152 -14.16 13.42 -7.44
C ASN A 152 -12.88 13.57 -8.27
N ASP A 153 -11.74 13.09 -7.75
CA ASP A 153 -10.46 13.05 -8.45
C ASP A 153 -10.00 11.60 -8.69
N SER A 154 -10.84 10.84 -9.41
CA SER A 154 -10.65 9.40 -9.69
C SER A 154 -9.46 9.10 -10.58
N MET A 155 -8.93 10.10 -11.29
CA MET A 155 -7.76 9.94 -12.16
C MET A 155 -6.44 10.00 -11.39
N ASN A 156 -6.40 10.69 -10.25
CA ASN A 156 -5.16 10.87 -9.48
C ASN A 156 -5.14 10.06 -8.18
N SER A 157 -6.31 9.69 -7.64
CA SER A 157 -6.43 9.10 -6.31
C SER A 157 -7.21 7.78 -6.32
N VAL A 158 -6.96 6.94 -5.31
CA VAL A 158 -7.64 5.65 -5.11
C VAL A 158 -7.99 5.45 -3.64
N ASP A 159 -9.09 4.78 -3.34
CA ASP A 159 -9.42 4.32 -1.99
C ASP A 159 -9.56 2.78 -1.97
N PRO A 160 -8.45 2.03 -1.85
CA PRO A 160 -8.48 0.57 -1.84
C PRO A 160 -9.28 -0.01 -0.65
N SER A 161 -9.31 0.75 0.45
CA SER A 161 -9.98 0.34 1.69
C SER A 161 -11.49 0.54 1.66
N GLY A 162 -11.97 1.44 0.80
CA GLY A 162 -13.32 1.95 0.86
C GLY A 162 -13.59 2.68 2.17
N LEU A 163 -12.62 3.39 2.75
CA LEU A 163 -12.76 4.15 4.00
C LEU A 163 -12.04 5.51 3.96
N ARG A 164 -10.90 5.62 3.27
CA ARG A 164 -10.11 6.84 3.23
C ARG A 164 -9.43 6.99 1.88
N ASP A 165 -9.53 8.19 1.32
CA ASP A 165 -8.86 8.55 0.09
C ASP A 165 -7.34 8.44 0.27
N LEU A 166 -6.66 7.64 -0.55
CA LEU A 166 -5.22 7.72 -0.69
C LEU A 166 -4.93 8.77 -1.77
N LEU A 167 -4.44 9.93 -1.31
CA LEU A 167 -3.93 11.03 -2.14
C LEU A 167 -2.69 10.59 -2.95
N PRO A 168 -2.34 11.28 -4.05
CA PRO A 168 -1.93 10.67 -5.31
C PRO A 168 -0.57 9.99 -5.32
N ILE A 169 -0.45 9.11 -6.32
CA ILE A 169 0.73 8.33 -6.69
C ILE A 169 1.85 9.29 -7.07
N GLY A 170 2.70 9.61 -6.08
CA GLY A 170 3.75 10.61 -6.19
C GLY A 170 4.29 11.07 -4.84
N ASN A 171 3.51 10.95 -3.76
CA ASN A 171 3.98 11.24 -2.41
C ASN A 171 4.37 9.95 -1.67
N VAL A 172 5.66 9.60 -1.69
CA VAL A 172 6.28 8.89 -0.57
C VAL A 172 6.38 9.89 0.59
N GLY A 173 5.25 10.17 1.22
CA GLY A 173 5.11 11.13 2.29
C GLY A 173 3.79 10.86 2.98
N GLY A 174 3.84 10.00 4.00
CA GLY A 174 2.67 9.53 4.73
C GLY A 174 1.77 10.70 5.15
N HIS A 175 0.49 10.59 4.83
CA HIS A 175 -0.56 11.39 5.44
C HIS A 175 -0.46 11.21 6.97
N ILE A 176 -0.12 12.28 7.68
CA ILE A 176 -0.17 12.31 9.15
C ILE A 176 -1.63 12.51 9.55
N PRO A 177 -2.25 11.58 10.31
CA PRO A 177 -3.60 11.77 10.82
C PRO A 177 -3.65 12.99 11.75
N GLY A 178 -4.49 13.98 11.44
CA GLY A 178 -4.81 15.09 12.36
C GLY A 178 -4.72 16.51 11.80
N THR A 179 -4.17 16.72 10.60
CA THR A 179 -4.15 18.06 9.99
C THR A 179 -5.34 18.22 9.05
N SER A 180 -6.35 18.97 9.50
CA SER A 180 -7.46 19.47 8.67
C SER A 180 -6.91 20.29 7.49
N PRO A 181 -7.30 20.03 6.23
CA PRO A 181 -6.88 20.84 5.10
C PRO A 181 -7.73 22.11 5.05
N THR A 182 -7.47 23.05 5.96
CA THR A 182 -7.88 24.44 5.76
C THR A 182 -6.68 25.18 5.15
N GLY A 183 -6.52 25.06 3.84
CA GLY A 183 -5.53 25.84 3.11
C GLY A 183 -4.96 25.10 1.92
N GLU A 184 -5.29 25.58 0.72
CA GLU A 184 -4.54 25.32 -0.50
C GLU A 184 -3.04 25.56 -0.24
N THR A 185 -2.22 24.50 -0.23
CA THR A 185 -0.77 24.70 -0.37
C THR A 185 -0.45 24.83 -1.84
N ASN A 186 -0.66 26.04 -2.37
CA ASN A 186 -0.05 26.48 -3.61
C ASN A 186 1.48 26.33 -3.47
N PHE A 187 2.08 25.45 -4.27
CA PHE A 187 3.53 25.31 -4.33
C PHE A 187 4.12 26.47 -5.12
N GLY A 188 4.50 27.51 -4.40
CA GLY A 188 5.28 28.64 -4.89
C GLY A 188 5.91 29.38 -3.72
N GLY A 189 7.06 28.93 -3.23
CA GLY A 189 7.77 29.63 -2.17
C GLY A 189 9.08 28.94 -1.77
N GLN A 190 10.19 29.66 -1.95
CA GLN A 190 11.54 29.23 -1.56
C GLN A 190 11.64 28.91 -0.06
N ALA A 191 12.59 28.04 0.28
CA ALA A 191 12.92 27.59 1.63
C ALA A 191 13.02 28.76 2.63
N GLY A 192 12.06 28.84 3.54
CA GLY A 192 12.10 29.65 4.76
C GLY A 192 11.98 28.75 5.98
N GLU A 193 12.91 28.88 6.93
CA GLU A 193 12.93 28.16 8.20
C GLU A 193 11.61 28.30 8.97
N ILE A 194 10.98 27.17 9.30
CA ILE A 194 9.84 27.12 10.20
C ILE A 194 10.36 27.23 11.64
N ASN A 195 10.11 28.36 12.27
CA ASN A 195 10.38 28.58 13.69
C ASN A 195 9.13 28.18 14.51
N VAL A 196 9.20 27.10 15.29
CA VAL A 196 8.05 26.61 16.10
C VAL A 196 8.29 26.94 17.58
N PRO A 197 7.43 27.76 18.22
CA PRO A 197 7.52 28.00 19.67
C PRO A 197 7.13 26.75 20.46
N GLN A 198 7.82 26.57 21.59
CA GLN A 198 7.68 25.44 22.51
C GLN A 198 6.22 25.04 22.80
N ILE A 199 5.90 23.77 22.55
CA ILE A 199 4.78 23.09 23.19
C ILE A 199 5.37 22.05 24.16
N ASN A 200 5.13 22.27 25.45
CA ASN A 200 5.48 21.33 26.50
C ASN A 200 4.64 20.05 26.38
N GLY A 201 5.27 18.88 26.44
CA GLY A 201 4.60 17.61 26.74
C GLY A 201 4.45 16.62 25.57
N GLN A 202 5.49 15.80 25.42
CA GLN A 202 5.45 14.37 25.05
C GLN A 202 4.83 13.92 23.70
N ALA A 203 5.75 13.38 22.87
CA ALA A 203 5.58 12.24 21.95
C ALA A 203 5.32 12.44 20.44
N ILE A 204 5.26 13.65 19.87
CA ILE A 204 4.99 13.80 18.41
C ILE A 204 6.13 14.52 17.63
N GLY A 205 7.26 14.80 18.27
CA GLY A 205 8.41 15.49 17.62
C GLY A 205 9.47 14.59 16.99
N SER A 206 9.35 13.25 17.09
CA SER A 206 10.50 12.35 16.90
C SER A 206 10.69 11.79 15.49
N PHE A 207 9.71 11.88 14.59
CA PHE A 207 9.86 11.40 13.21
C PHE A 207 10.50 12.43 12.28
N ALA A 208 10.15 13.72 12.45
CA ALA A 208 10.62 14.80 11.56
C ALA A 208 12.13 15.05 11.65
N LYS A 209 12.78 14.76 12.80
CA LYS A 209 14.23 14.96 12.97
C LYS A 209 15.11 13.88 12.32
N CYS A 210 14.64 12.63 12.13
CA CYS A 210 15.43 11.63 11.39
C CYS A 210 15.53 11.98 9.88
N MET A 211 14.61 12.79 9.34
CA MET A 211 14.61 13.20 7.92
C MET A 211 15.23 14.59 7.67
N ALA A 212 15.39 15.41 8.71
CA ALA A 212 15.91 16.78 8.57
C ALA A 212 17.44 16.88 8.41
N THR A 213 18.20 15.80 8.69
CA THR A 213 19.58 15.67 8.20
C THR A 213 19.57 15.08 6.79
N GLY A 214 19.22 15.91 5.82
CA GLY A 214 19.32 15.58 4.41
C GLY A 214 20.76 15.30 4.01
N THR A 215 21.02 14.08 3.55
CA THR A 215 21.83 13.74 2.37
C THR A 215 21.73 12.23 2.15
N ILE A 216 20.62 11.77 1.58
CA ILE A 216 20.60 10.48 0.85
C ILE A 216 20.48 10.81 -0.64
N SER A 217 21.46 11.56 -1.14
CA SER A 217 21.74 11.63 -2.56
C SER A 217 22.74 10.51 -2.88
N SER A 218 22.24 9.43 -3.48
CA SER A 218 22.87 8.66 -4.56
C SER A 218 24.36 8.27 -4.51
N LEU A 219 25.06 8.32 -3.38
CA LEU A 219 26.47 7.89 -3.31
C LEU A 219 26.64 6.86 -2.20
N GLY A 220 27.21 5.71 -2.59
CA GLY A 220 27.36 4.49 -1.78
C GLY A 220 28.15 4.69 -0.49
N LEU A 221 27.48 5.17 0.55
CA LEU A 221 28.01 5.26 1.90
C LEU A 221 27.70 3.97 2.66
N THR A 222 28.72 3.45 3.35
CA THR A 222 28.69 2.15 3.99
C THR A 222 27.80 2.14 5.24
N HIS A 223 27.16 1.00 5.45
CA HIS A 223 26.13 0.66 6.45
C HIS A 223 26.42 1.09 7.91
N ALA A 224 27.66 1.44 8.26
CA ALA A 224 28.08 1.77 9.62
C ALA A 224 27.71 3.21 10.06
N ILE A 225 27.59 4.17 9.14
CA ILE A 225 27.38 5.59 9.48
C ILE A 225 25.92 5.86 9.90
N ILE A 226 24.98 5.15 9.28
CA ILE A 226 23.53 5.26 9.55
C ILE A 226 23.21 4.85 10.99
N ALA A 227 23.82 3.75 11.46
CA ALA A 227 23.62 3.26 12.83
C ALA A 227 24.17 4.24 13.88
N ALA A 228 25.34 4.84 13.65
CA ALA A 228 25.94 5.81 14.57
C ALA A 228 25.12 7.11 14.69
N GLY A 229 24.52 7.57 13.59
CA GLY A 229 23.62 8.73 13.57
C GLY A 229 22.34 8.50 14.38
N CYS A 230 21.73 7.31 14.24
CA CYS A 230 20.51 6.94 14.96
C CYS A 230 20.76 6.73 16.46
N ILE A 231 21.90 6.16 16.85
CA ILE A 231 22.21 5.91 18.26
C ILE A 231 22.55 7.23 18.99
N SER A 232 23.25 8.16 18.35
CA SER A 232 23.63 9.43 18.98
C SER A 232 22.46 10.40 19.19
N THR A 233 21.39 10.31 18.38
CA THR A 233 20.19 11.16 18.51
C THR A 233 19.20 10.70 19.59
N PHE A 234 19.24 9.44 20.01
CA PHE A 234 18.25 8.84 20.93
C PHE A 234 18.88 8.31 22.24
N THR A 235 19.92 8.96 22.73
CA THR A 235 20.54 8.61 24.02
C THR A 235 19.49 8.63 25.14
N GLY A 236 19.23 7.47 25.76
CA GLY A 236 18.23 7.29 26.83
C GLY A 236 16.82 6.92 26.38
N ASN A 237 16.56 6.73 25.08
CA ASN A 237 15.27 6.22 24.57
C ASN A 237 15.47 5.01 23.64
N PRO A 238 15.50 3.79 24.19
CA PRO A 238 15.86 2.60 23.44
C PRO A 238 14.80 2.18 22.42
N ALA A 239 13.52 2.47 22.67
CA ALA A 239 12.45 2.21 21.71
C ALA A 239 12.55 3.13 20.48
N GLY A 240 12.89 4.41 20.69
CA GLY A 240 13.09 5.38 19.62
C GLY A 240 14.28 5.04 18.72
N ALA A 241 15.40 4.61 19.31
CA ALA A 241 16.56 4.17 18.56
C ALA A 241 16.26 2.94 17.68
N ARG A 242 15.58 1.93 18.23
CA ARG A 242 15.16 0.74 17.48
C ARG A 242 14.21 1.08 16.33
N ALA A 243 13.30 2.04 16.53
CA ALA A 243 12.38 2.48 15.48
C ALA A 243 13.10 3.20 14.32
N CYS A 244 14.04 4.13 14.58
CA CYS A 244 14.76 4.81 13.50
C CYS A 244 15.74 3.85 12.78
N ILE A 245 16.36 2.89 13.47
CA ILE A 245 17.16 1.83 12.83
C ILE A 245 16.29 0.94 11.92
N SER A 246 15.11 0.52 12.39
CA SER A 246 14.20 -0.32 11.60
C SER A 246 13.67 0.42 10.36
N ALA A 247 13.38 1.71 10.50
CA ALA A 247 12.93 2.55 9.41
C ALA A 247 14.03 2.78 8.36
N ALA A 248 15.27 3.01 8.79
CA ALA A 248 16.42 3.10 7.88
C ALA A 248 16.71 1.76 7.18
N ALA A 249 16.45 0.63 7.85
CA ALA A 249 16.61 -0.71 7.29
C ALA A 249 15.52 -1.11 6.29
N LEU A 250 14.33 -0.48 6.28
CA LEU A 250 13.35 -0.74 5.20
C LEU A 250 13.85 -0.28 3.83
N ALA A 251 14.87 0.58 3.78
CA ALA A 251 15.51 1.02 2.55
C ALA A 251 16.66 0.11 2.07
N ALA A 252 17.08 -0.91 2.84
CA ALA A 252 18.19 -1.79 2.50
C ALA A 252 17.89 -3.26 2.86
N SER A 253 18.30 -4.21 2.03
CA SER A 253 17.88 -5.63 2.02
C SER A 253 17.75 -6.37 3.38
N PRO A 254 16.97 -7.48 3.47
CA PRO A 254 16.68 -8.20 4.73
C PRO A 254 17.88 -8.65 5.55
N GLN A 255 19.05 -8.85 4.93
CA GLN A 255 20.30 -9.21 5.61
C GLN A 255 20.84 -8.06 6.49
N ALA A 256 20.49 -6.80 6.17
CA ALA A 256 20.89 -5.63 6.94
C ALA A 256 20.18 -5.51 8.29
N VAL A 257 18.97 -6.05 8.41
CA VAL A 257 18.14 -5.98 9.63
C VAL A 257 18.81 -6.74 10.79
N GLY A 258 19.32 -7.94 10.52
CA GLY A 258 19.99 -8.77 11.54
C GLY A 258 21.32 -8.17 12.02
N TRP A 259 22.06 -7.53 11.12
CA TRP A 259 23.37 -6.93 11.45
C TRP A 259 23.24 -5.63 12.26
N ALA A 260 22.25 -4.79 11.93
CA ALA A 260 21.99 -3.54 12.64
C ALA A 260 21.48 -3.76 14.07
N MET A 261 20.62 -4.77 14.28
CA MET A 261 20.18 -5.16 15.62
C MET A 261 21.34 -5.72 16.47
N TYR A 262 22.22 -6.52 15.88
CA TYR A 262 23.41 -7.05 16.57
C TYR A 262 24.37 -5.94 17.04
N CYS A 263 24.58 -4.89 16.23
CA CYS A 263 25.37 -3.73 16.63
C CYS A 263 24.72 -2.91 17.75
N TYR A 264 23.39 -2.76 17.74
CA TYR A 264 22.66 -2.04 18.78
C TYR A 264 22.80 -2.71 20.16
N ASP A 265 22.58 -4.02 20.22
CA ASP A 265 22.70 -4.79 21.46
C ASP A 265 24.13 -4.74 22.03
N LYS A 266 25.15 -4.71 21.15
CA LYS A 266 26.56 -4.55 21.56
C LYS A 266 26.85 -3.17 22.17
N VAL A 267 26.23 -2.11 21.66
CA VAL A 267 26.41 -0.74 22.16
C VAL A 267 25.67 -0.51 23.48
N GLU A 268 24.47 -1.08 23.66
CA GLU A 268 23.77 -1.06 24.95
C GLU A 268 24.50 -1.90 26.03
N GLY A 269 25.21 -2.96 25.61
CA GLY A 269 25.90 -3.91 26.48
C GLY A 269 27.18 -3.43 27.20
N LYS A 270 27.62 -2.17 27.03
CA LYS A 270 28.84 -1.59 27.66
C LYS A 270 30.19 -2.17 27.19
N ASP A 271 30.48 -2.20 25.89
CA ASP A 271 31.87 -2.25 25.40
C ASP A 271 32.18 -1.02 24.53
N LYS A 272 32.76 0.02 25.13
CA LYS A 272 33.02 1.32 24.47
C LYS A 272 34.23 1.33 23.53
N GLU A 273 34.96 0.22 23.38
CA GLU A 273 36.24 0.24 22.65
C GLU A 273 36.27 -0.55 21.33
N ASN A 274 35.21 -1.27 20.94
CA ASN A 274 35.19 -1.97 19.65
C ASN A 274 34.16 -1.37 18.67
N LYS A 275 34.67 -0.67 17.66
CA LYS A 275 33.89 -0.22 16.49
C LYS A 275 33.25 -1.43 15.80
N CYS A 276 31.99 -1.33 15.38
CA CYS A 276 31.34 -2.36 14.55
C CYS A 276 32.11 -2.57 13.24
N SER A 277 32.98 -3.57 13.19
CA SER A 277 33.62 -4.05 11.96
C SER A 277 32.83 -5.22 11.37
N THR A 278 32.66 -5.22 10.05
CA THR A 278 32.03 -6.31 9.27
C THR A 278 32.72 -7.65 9.56
N PRO A 279 32.00 -8.79 9.68
CA PRO A 279 32.65 -10.07 9.87
C PRO A 279 33.29 -10.46 8.52
N SER A 280 34.55 -10.87 8.54
CA SER A 280 35.15 -11.53 7.37
C SER A 280 34.41 -12.83 7.12
N ILE A 281 33.75 -12.93 5.96
CA ILE A 281 33.21 -14.19 5.46
C ILE A 281 34.41 -15.00 4.97
N GLU A 282 34.90 -15.94 5.78
CA GLU A 282 35.74 -17.02 5.26
C GLU A 282 34.86 -17.93 4.39
N LYS A 283 35.37 -18.26 3.21
CA LYS A 283 34.73 -19.17 2.24
C LYS A 283 34.81 -20.61 2.70
#